data_AF-A0AAE3MAG7-F1
#
_entry.id   AF-A0AAE3MAG7-F1
#
_cell.length_a   1.000
_cell.length_b   1.000
_cell.length_c   1.000
_cell.angle_alpha   90.00
_cell.angle_beta   90.00
_cell.angle_gamma   90.00
#
_symmetry.space_group_name_H-M   'P 1'
#
loop_
_entity.id
_entity.type
_entity.pdbx_description
1 polymer ?
#
loop_
_entity_poly.entity_id
_entity_poly.type
_entity_poly.pdbx_seq_one_letter_code
_entity_poly.pdbx_strand_id
1 'polypeptide(L)'
;KTVVGLEIRDSNEKKMALGSEVVDSFWVSNYSKTHKTLVVSENPIDNLSYCQLNRNFSCTHIASLGTISDKQCHKIAQLINRGIYKSLKLINDNDFAGYKNDLKIISKFIPQDKLRIVSQEVKSIIIEIENEQIDISNINIFKWILGKIIQNNDLGNKINIEKSASKDWNNEL
;
A
#
# COMPACT_ATOMS: atom_id res chain seq x y z
N LYS A 1 -2.12 -9.82 19.94
CA LYS A 1 -1.49 -10.05 18.61
C LYS A 1 -0.38 -11.07 18.84
N THR A 2 -0.17 -11.97 17.90
CA THR A 2 0.87 -13.01 17.98
C THR A 2 1.98 -12.62 17.00
N VAL A 3 3.23 -12.77 17.41
CA VAL A 3 4.37 -12.65 16.50
C VAL A 3 4.41 -13.93 15.67
N VAL A 4 4.32 -13.81 14.35
CA VAL A 4 4.21 -14.95 13.41
C VAL A 4 5.40 -15.07 12.46
N GLY A 5 6.38 -14.17 12.57
CA GLY A 5 7.57 -14.20 11.73
C GLY A 5 8.65 -13.24 12.20
N LEU A 6 9.86 -13.47 11.68
CA LEU A 6 11.05 -12.66 11.95
C LEU A 6 11.81 -12.43 10.63
N GLU A 7 11.88 -11.17 10.19
CA GLU A 7 12.78 -10.76 9.11
C GLU A 7 14.17 -10.49 9.70
N ILE A 8 15.19 -11.13 9.14
CA ILE A 8 16.60 -10.89 9.45
C ILE A 8 17.18 -10.11 8.29
N ARG A 9 17.76 -8.95 8.59
CA ARG A 9 18.32 -8.06 7.60
C ARG A 9 19.67 -7.51 8.05
N ASP A 10 20.65 -7.58 7.17
CA ASP A 10 21.93 -6.88 7.28
C ASP A 10 22.28 -6.20 5.94
N SER A 11 23.53 -5.77 5.76
CA SER A 11 23.99 -5.11 4.54
C SER A 11 24.00 -6.01 3.30
N ASN A 12 24.05 -7.33 3.48
CA ASN A 12 24.25 -8.33 2.42
C ASN A 12 23.07 -9.31 2.30
N GLU A 13 22.22 -9.41 3.32
CA GLU A 13 21.16 -10.39 3.41
C GLU A 13 19.84 -9.74 3.83
N LYS A 14 18.77 -10.12 3.13
CA LYS A 14 17.39 -9.94 3.57
C LYS A 14 16.71 -11.30 3.49
N LYS A 15 16.44 -11.92 4.64
CA LYS A 15 15.77 -13.23 4.70
C LYS A 15 14.73 -13.29 5.80
N MET A 16 13.80 -14.22 5.64
CA MET A 16 12.86 -14.58 6.70
C MET A 16 13.40 -15.78 7.47
N ALA A 17 13.33 -15.71 8.80
CA ALA A 17 13.70 -16.84 9.64
C ALA A 17 12.81 -18.06 9.33
N LEU A 18 13.37 -19.26 9.44
CA LEU A 18 12.65 -20.51 9.18
C LEU A 18 11.39 -20.60 10.06
N GLY A 19 10.26 -20.98 9.47
CA GLY A 19 8.97 -21.06 10.15
C GLY A 19 8.20 -19.74 10.24
N SER A 20 8.71 -18.64 9.65
CA SER A 20 7.97 -17.38 9.57
C SER A 20 6.83 -17.44 8.56
N GLU A 21 5.65 -16.96 8.95
CA GLU A 21 4.50 -16.78 8.06
C GLU A 21 4.51 -15.37 7.46
N VAL A 22 4.79 -15.24 6.17
CA VAL A 22 4.97 -13.93 5.50
C VAL A 22 3.75 -13.51 4.68
N VAL A 23 3.18 -14.46 3.93
CA VAL A 23 2.17 -14.17 2.89
C VAL A 23 0.92 -13.49 3.44
N ASP A 24 0.57 -13.81 4.69
CA ASP A 24 -0.68 -13.39 5.34
C ASP A 24 -0.43 -12.48 6.56
N SER A 25 0.82 -12.12 6.82
CA SER A 25 1.20 -11.30 7.97
C SER A 25 1.58 -9.89 7.55
N PHE A 26 1.59 -8.98 8.52
CA PHE A 26 2.15 -7.66 8.35
C PHE A 26 3.16 -7.44 9.44
N TRP A 27 4.24 -6.73 9.12
CA TRP A 27 4.93 -5.98 10.16
C TRP A 27 3.98 -4.88 10.65
N VAL A 28 3.92 -4.65 11.96
CA VAL A 28 3.03 -3.64 12.54
C VAL A 28 3.75 -2.85 13.63
N SER A 29 3.63 -1.53 13.59
CA SER A 29 4.09 -0.64 14.65
C SER A 29 3.01 0.35 15.06
N ASN A 30 3.19 0.92 16.25
CA ASN A 30 2.36 1.98 16.81
C ASN A 30 0.85 1.67 16.74
N TYR A 31 0.49 0.42 17.03
CA TYR A 31 -0.90 0.00 16.97
C TYR A 31 -1.67 0.49 18.19
N SER A 32 -2.80 1.16 17.94
CA SER A 32 -3.78 1.48 18.95
C SER A 32 -5.19 1.30 18.39
N LYS A 33 -6.13 0.89 19.25
CA LYS A 33 -7.56 0.81 18.92
C LYS A 33 -8.18 2.19 18.66
N THR A 34 -7.54 3.26 19.16
CA THR A 34 -8.01 4.64 18.96
C THR A 34 -7.54 5.24 17.64
N HIS A 35 -6.47 4.71 17.04
CA HIS A 35 -5.95 5.20 15.77
C HIS A 35 -6.98 5.03 14.67
N LYS A 36 -7.24 6.12 13.92
CA LYS A 36 -8.19 6.13 12.79
C LYS A 36 -7.52 6.16 11.44
N THR A 37 -6.19 6.27 11.41
CA THR A 37 -5.39 6.23 10.19
C THR A 37 -4.52 4.99 10.17
N LEU A 38 -4.54 4.29 9.04
CA LEU A 38 -3.65 3.20 8.71
C LEU A 38 -2.63 3.69 7.69
N VAL A 39 -1.34 3.52 7.96
CA VAL A 39 -0.24 3.83 7.04
C VAL A 39 0.34 2.52 6.53
N VAL A 40 0.47 2.39 5.21
CA VAL A 40 0.90 1.16 4.53
C VAL A 40 2.13 1.43 3.67
N SER A 41 3.17 0.61 3.84
CA SER A 41 4.40 0.63 3.02
C SER A 41 4.80 -0.79 2.59
N GLU A 42 5.82 -0.89 1.74
CA GLU A 42 6.47 -2.16 1.42
C GLU A 42 7.41 -2.60 2.55
N ASN A 43 8.17 -1.64 3.10
CA ASN A 43 9.23 -1.91 4.06
C ASN A 43 8.95 -1.28 5.43
N PRO A 44 9.23 -1.98 6.54
CA PRO A 44 9.19 -1.40 7.89
C PRO A 44 10.02 -0.13 8.03
N ILE A 45 11.17 -0.04 7.35
CA ILE A 45 12.08 1.11 7.44
C ILE A 45 11.41 2.38 6.90
N ASP A 46 10.66 2.29 5.80
CA ASP A 46 9.96 3.45 5.22
C ASP A 46 8.88 3.96 6.17
N ASN A 47 8.17 3.04 6.81
CA ASN A 47 7.17 3.37 7.82
C ASN A 47 7.78 4.07 9.04
N LEU A 48 8.89 3.55 9.57
CA LEU A 48 9.60 4.15 10.69
C LEU A 48 10.14 5.53 10.33
N SER A 49 10.73 5.66 9.14
CA SER A 49 11.26 6.92 8.62
C SER A 49 10.15 7.95 8.43
N TYR A 50 9.02 7.56 7.84
CA TYR A 50 7.84 8.40 7.69
C TYR A 50 7.28 8.84 9.05
N CYS A 51 7.16 7.90 10.01
CA CYS A 51 6.68 8.19 11.37
C CYS A 51 7.57 9.24 12.05
N GLN A 52 8.89 9.08 11.96
CA GLN A 52 9.88 9.97 12.57
C GLN A 52 9.86 11.37 11.93
N LEU A 53 9.81 11.45 10.60
CA LEU A 53 9.81 12.72 9.86
C LEU A 53 8.53 13.53 10.09
N ASN A 54 7.37 12.87 10.08
CA ASN A 54 6.08 13.54 10.22
C ASN A 54 5.62 13.68 11.68
N ARG A 55 6.36 13.10 12.64
CA ARG A 55 6.01 13.03 14.07
C ARG A 55 4.58 12.58 14.32
N ASN A 56 4.05 11.73 13.43
CA ASN A 56 2.66 11.29 13.48
C ASN A 56 2.57 9.96 14.22
N PHE A 57 2.43 10.04 15.54
CA PHE A 57 2.30 8.88 16.41
C PHE A 57 0.84 8.48 16.66
N SER A 58 -0.13 9.07 15.94
CA SER A 58 -1.57 8.79 16.11
C SER A 58 -2.14 7.88 15.01
N CYS A 59 -1.27 7.17 14.31
CA CYS A 59 -1.63 6.22 13.26
C CYS A 59 -0.99 4.85 13.47
N THR A 60 -1.65 3.82 12.95
CA THR A 60 -1.07 2.46 12.91
C THR A 60 -0.26 2.31 11.64
N HIS A 61 0.97 1.81 11.75
CA HIS A 61 1.85 1.55 10.62
C HIS A 61 1.90 0.06 10.31
N ILE A 62 1.75 -0.31 9.04
CA ILE A 62 1.93 -1.69 8.57
C ILE A 62 2.81 -1.76 7.33
N ALA A 63 3.63 -2.81 7.24
CA ALA A 63 4.43 -3.09 6.05
C ALA A 63 4.19 -4.51 5.53
N SER A 64 4.16 -4.68 4.20
CA SER A 64 3.96 -5.98 3.54
C SER A 64 5.21 -6.87 3.50
N LEU A 65 6.38 -6.34 3.85
CA LEU A 65 7.70 -7.00 3.79
C LEU A 65 8.18 -7.31 2.35
N GLY A 66 7.66 -6.57 1.37
CA GLY A 66 7.93 -6.74 -0.06
C GLY A 66 6.66 -6.60 -0.88
N THR A 67 6.51 -7.41 -1.93
CA THR A 67 5.29 -7.38 -2.76
C THR A 67 4.05 -7.72 -1.94
N ILE A 68 3.04 -6.85 -2.00
CA ILE A 68 1.79 -7.08 -1.28
C ILE A 68 0.98 -8.24 -1.91
N SER A 69 0.52 -9.15 -1.07
CA SER A 69 -0.32 -10.29 -1.44
C SER A 69 -1.79 -9.89 -1.55
N ASP A 70 -2.56 -10.67 -2.32
CA ASP A 70 -3.99 -10.41 -2.48
C ASP A 70 -4.77 -10.54 -1.16
N LYS A 71 -4.35 -11.47 -0.30
CA LYS A 71 -4.92 -11.64 1.05
C LYS A 71 -4.62 -10.46 1.96
N GLN A 72 -3.40 -9.91 1.89
CA GLN A 72 -3.04 -8.67 2.60
C GLN A 72 -3.93 -7.50 2.13
N CYS A 73 -4.13 -7.33 0.82
CA CYS A 73 -5.04 -6.30 0.28
C CYS A 73 -6.48 -6.47 0.80
N HIS A 74 -7.01 -7.70 0.76
CA HIS A 74 -8.34 -8.00 1.31
C HIS A 74 -8.42 -7.71 2.82
N LYS A 75 -7.35 -7.98 3.57
CA LYS A 75 -7.31 -7.70 5.00
C LYS A 75 -7.36 -6.20 5.29
N ILE A 76 -6.61 -5.40 4.53
CA ILE A 76 -6.65 -3.94 4.60
C ILE A 76 -8.08 -3.46 4.31
N ALA A 77 -8.66 -3.89 3.19
CA ALA A 77 -10.02 -3.52 2.81
C ALA A 77 -11.05 -3.91 3.88
N GLN A 78 -10.93 -5.10 4.47
CA GLN A 78 -11.79 -5.55 5.56
C GLN A 78 -11.69 -4.65 6.80
N LEU A 79 -10.48 -4.23 7.18
CA LEU A 79 -10.26 -3.35 8.35
C LEU A 79 -10.90 -1.98 8.14
N ILE A 80 -10.77 -1.44 6.92
CA ILE A 80 -11.42 -0.19 6.52
C ILE A 80 -12.94 -0.33 6.50
N ASN A 81 -13.47 -1.35 5.82
CA ASN A 81 -14.92 -1.55 5.65
C ASN A 81 -15.64 -1.79 6.98
N ARG A 82 -14.94 -2.31 8.00
CA ARG A 82 -15.42 -2.44 9.38
C ARG A 82 -15.37 -1.13 10.18
N GLY A 83 -14.89 -0.04 9.58
CA GLY A 83 -14.75 1.26 10.23
C GLY A 83 -13.66 1.33 11.30
N ILE A 84 -12.75 0.34 11.35
CA ILE A 84 -11.64 0.35 12.31
C ILE A 84 -10.74 1.55 12.03
N TYR A 85 -10.37 1.74 10.77
CA TYR A 85 -9.69 2.92 10.28
C TYR A 85 -10.60 3.67 9.30
N LYS A 86 -10.54 5.00 9.36
CA LYS A 86 -11.28 5.95 8.52
C LYS A 86 -10.41 6.57 7.42
N SER A 87 -9.09 6.40 7.53
CA SER A 87 -8.13 6.91 6.57
C SER A 87 -7.04 5.88 6.29
N LEU A 88 -6.61 5.82 5.04
CA LEU A 88 -5.54 4.97 4.53
C LEU A 88 -4.50 5.88 3.87
N LYS A 89 -3.26 5.83 4.37
CA LYS A 89 -2.11 6.48 3.73
C LYS A 89 -1.23 5.41 3.11
N LEU A 90 -0.99 5.52 1.82
CA LEU A 90 -0.07 4.68 1.07
C LEU A 90 1.26 5.41 0.95
N ILE A 91 2.33 4.78 1.39
CA ILE A 91 3.70 5.32 1.37
C ILE A 91 4.68 4.35 0.71
N ASN A 92 4.21 3.55 -0.24
CA ASN A 92 5.07 2.73 -1.08
C ASN A 92 5.99 3.61 -1.94
N ASP A 93 7.05 3.01 -2.48
CA ASP A 93 8.04 3.71 -3.28
C ASP A 93 7.42 4.41 -4.49
N ASN A 94 8.05 5.50 -4.93
CA ASN A 94 7.60 6.27 -6.10
C ASN A 94 8.10 5.66 -7.42
N ASP A 95 8.13 4.33 -7.49
CA ASP A 95 8.53 3.56 -8.66
C ASP A 95 7.37 2.68 -9.18
N PHE A 96 7.62 1.93 -10.25
CA PHE A 96 6.59 1.09 -10.85
C PHE A 96 6.08 0.00 -9.89
N ALA A 97 6.94 -0.55 -9.02
CA ALA A 97 6.57 -1.59 -8.07
C ALA A 97 5.70 -1.02 -6.93
N GLY A 98 6.03 0.17 -6.44
CA GLY A 98 5.25 0.86 -5.42
C GLY A 98 3.86 1.25 -5.88
N TYR A 99 3.75 1.89 -7.05
CA TYR A 99 2.42 2.21 -7.61
C TYR A 99 1.59 0.96 -7.92
N LYS A 100 2.24 -0.14 -8.31
CA LYS A 100 1.58 -1.43 -8.51
C LYS A 100 0.99 -1.98 -7.22
N ASN A 101 1.72 -1.89 -6.11
CA ASN A 101 1.21 -2.26 -4.79
C ASN A 101 0.06 -1.35 -4.35
N ASP A 102 0.16 -0.05 -4.61
CA ASP A 102 -0.93 0.90 -4.33
C ASP A 102 -2.22 0.54 -5.08
N LEU A 103 -2.11 0.26 -6.38
CA LEU A 103 -3.26 -0.11 -7.22
C LEU A 103 -3.90 -1.42 -6.75
N LYS A 104 -3.11 -2.42 -6.36
CA LYS A 104 -3.61 -3.67 -5.78
C LYS A 104 -4.44 -3.43 -4.51
N ILE A 105 -4.05 -2.45 -3.69
CA ILE A 105 -4.80 -2.08 -2.48
C ILE A 105 -6.08 -1.33 -2.88
N ILE A 106 -5.95 -0.29 -3.71
CA ILE A 106 -7.06 0.59 -4.09
C ILE A 106 -8.16 -0.16 -4.84
N SER A 107 -7.80 -1.08 -5.73
CA SER A 107 -8.76 -1.91 -6.47
C SER A 107 -9.67 -2.75 -5.58
N LYS A 108 -9.32 -3.01 -4.31
CA LYS A 108 -10.21 -3.72 -3.37
C LYS A 108 -11.37 -2.87 -2.84
N PHE A 109 -11.32 -1.57 -3.06
CA PHE A 109 -12.38 -0.66 -2.67
C PHE A 109 -13.29 -0.27 -3.83
N ILE A 110 -12.88 -0.57 -5.06
CA ILE A 110 -13.60 -0.20 -6.28
C ILE A 110 -14.32 -1.47 -6.78
N PRO A 111 -15.60 -1.36 -7.16
CA PRO A 111 -16.32 -2.47 -7.79
C PRO A 111 -15.54 -3.03 -9.00
N GLN A 112 -15.48 -4.36 -9.14
CA GLN A 112 -14.66 -5.01 -10.17
C GLN A 112 -15.11 -4.71 -11.61
N ASP A 113 -16.38 -4.37 -11.79
CA ASP A 113 -16.98 -3.90 -13.04
C ASP A 113 -16.50 -2.48 -13.41
N LYS A 114 -15.94 -1.72 -12.46
CA LYS A 114 -15.39 -0.39 -12.69
C LYS A 114 -13.86 -0.37 -12.82
N LEU A 115 -13.17 -1.24 -12.09
CA LEU A 115 -11.71 -1.37 -12.15
C LEU A 115 -11.29 -2.82 -11.96
N ARG A 116 -10.54 -3.35 -12.92
CA ARG A 116 -9.82 -4.63 -12.76
C ARG A 116 -8.42 -4.57 -13.35
N ILE A 117 -7.51 -5.32 -12.75
CA ILE A 117 -6.18 -5.58 -13.30
C ILE A 117 -6.30 -6.79 -14.22
N VAL A 118 -6.03 -6.61 -15.52
CA VAL A 118 -6.27 -7.62 -16.57
C VAL A 118 -4.99 -8.36 -16.95
N SER A 119 -3.83 -7.68 -16.92
CA SER A 119 -2.52 -8.30 -17.14
C SER A 119 -1.45 -7.63 -16.28
N GLN A 120 -0.42 -8.39 -15.94
CA GLN A 120 0.63 -7.94 -15.05
C GLN A 120 1.98 -8.56 -15.43
N GLU A 121 2.75 -7.86 -16.25
CA GLU A 121 4.13 -8.25 -16.59
C GLU A 121 5.15 -7.43 -15.79
N VAL A 122 6.44 -7.64 -16.07
CA VAL A 122 7.54 -7.03 -15.32
C VAL A 122 7.56 -5.50 -15.45
N LYS A 123 7.10 -4.95 -16.58
CA LYS A 123 7.11 -3.49 -16.87
C LYS A 123 5.79 -2.95 -17.44
N SER A 124 4.75 -3.77 -17.48
CA SER A 124 3.43 -3.37 -17.95
C SER A 124 2.37 -3.88 -16.99
N ILE A 125 1.38 -3.05 -16.74
CA ILE A 125 0.14 -3.45 -16.09
C ILE A 125 -0.95 -2.97 -17.03
N ILE A 126 -1.86 -3.86 -17.38
CA ILE A 126 -3.04 -3.49 -18.13
C ILE A 126 -4.18 -3.41 -17.14
N ILE A 127 -4.74 -2.22 -16.99
CA ILE A 127 -5.94 -1.99 -16.20
C ILE A 127 -7.12 -1.82 -17.15
N GLU A 128 -8.28 -2.25 -16.70
CA GLU A 128 -9.54 -1.94 -17.36
C GLU A 128 -10.34 -1.02 -16.45
N ILE A 129 -10.72 0.15 -16.98
CA ILE A 129 -11.57 1.14 -16.32
C ILE A 129 -12.79 1.32 -17.20
N GLU A 130 -13.99 1.07 -16.68
CA GLU A 130 -15.25 1.26 -17.43
C GLU A 130 -15.26 0.60 -18.84
N ASN A 131 -14.62 -0.57 -18.96
CA ASN A 131 -14.40 -1.34 -20.20
C ASN A 131 -13.34 -0.80 -21.18
N GLU A 132 -12.60 0.25 -20.82
CA GLU A 132 -11.42 0.70 -21.56
C GLU A 132 -10.14 0.10 -20.98
N GLN A 133 -9.33 -0.53 -21.82
CA GLN A 133 -8.04 -1.07 -21.43
C GLN A 133 -6.93 -0.04 -21.60
N ILE A 134 -6.14 0.15 -20.56
CA ILE A 134 -5.04 1.11 -20.52
C ILE A 134 -3.77 0.38 -20.07
N ASP A 135 -2.73 0.45 -20.90
CA ASP A 135 -1.38 0.07 -20.48
C ASP A 135 -0.72 1.22 -19.74
N ILE A 136 -0.34 0.96 -18.49
CA ILE A 136 0.27 1.91 -17.56
C ILE A 136 1.76 1.65 -17.37
N SER A 137 2.44 1.11 -18.38
CA SER A 137 3.89 0.92 -18.44
C SER A 137 4.70 2.21 -18.28
N ASN A 138 4.10 3.39 -18.54
CA ASN A 138 4.68 4.69 -18.20
C ASN A 138 4.29 5.14 -16.78
N ILE A 139 5.28 5.33 -15.92
CA ILE A 139 5.08 5.70 -14.51
C ILE A 139 4.33 7.02 -14.31
N ASN A 140 4.48 8.00 -15.20
CA ASN A 140 3.76 9.27 -15.11
C ASN A 140 2.28 9.09 -15.43
N ILE A 141 1.97 8.27 -16.43
CA ILE A 141 0.59 7.89 -16.77
C ILE A 141 -0.01 7.11 -15.60
N PHE A 142 0.75 6.17 -15.04
CA PHE A 142 0.29 5.38 -13.89
C PHE A 142 0.00 6.26 -12.67
N LYS A 143 0.91 7.16 -12.32
CA LYS A 143 0.74 8.14 -11.23
C LYS A 143 -0.48 9.04 -11.47
N TRP A 144 -0.66 9.53 -12.69
CA TRP A 144 -1.80 10.37 -13.05
C TRP A 144 -3.13 9.61 -12.89
N ILE A 145 -3.21 8.37 -13.40
CA ILE A 145 -4.39 7.52 -13.26
C ILE A 145 -4.66 7.21 -11.79
N LEU A 146 -3.64 6.86 -11.01
CA LEU A 146 -3.79 6.59 -9.59
C LEU A 146 -4.35 7.82 -8.85
N GLY A 147 -3.81 9.00 -9.16
CA GLY A 147 -4.32 10.27 -8.64
C GLY A 147 -5.77 10.53 -9.04
N LYS A 148 -6.15 10.24 -10.29
CA LYS A 148 -7.53 10.34 -10.75
C LYS A 148 -8.45 9.34 -10.06
N ILE A 149 -8.03 8.10 -9.87
CA ILE A 149 -8.80 7.09 -9.14
C ILE A 149 -9.01 7.52 -7.69
N ILE A 150 -7.98 8.09 -7.03
CA ILE A 150 -8.10 8.60 -5.66
C ILE A 150 -9.03 9.82 -5.60
N GLN A 151 -8.96 10.72 -6.58
CA GLN A 151 -9.77 11.96 -6.63
C GLN A 151 -11.22 11.75 -7.08
N ASN A 152 -11.45 10.95 -8.12
CA ASN A 152 -12.76 10.79 -8.78
C ASN A 152 -13.67 9.79 -8.09
N ASN A 153 -13.20 9.09 -7.08
CA ASN A 153 -13.99 8.01 -6.56
C ASN A 153 -15.09 8.50 -5.63
N ASP A 154 -16.30 8.31 -6.15
CA ASP A 154 -17.50 7.78 -5.52
C ASP A 154 -17.26 6.46 -4.72
N LEU A 155 -16.10 6.32 -4.05
CA LEU A 155 -15.79 5.37 -2.96
C LEU A 155 -16.70 5.60 -1.73
N GLY A 156 -17.62 6.56 -1.87
CA GLY A 156 -18.84 6.70 -1.09
C GLY A 156 -18.56 7.10 0.33
N ASN A 157 -18.10 8.33 0.58
CA ASN A 157 -18.04 8.94 1.93
C ASN A 157 -17.35 8.11 3.05
N LYS A 158 -16.72 6.97 2.76
CA LYS A 158 -16.38 5.93 3.76
C LYS A 158 -14.90 5.91 4.16
N ILE A 159 -13.99 6.30 3.26
CA ILE A 159 -12.56 6.36 3.57
C ILE A 159 -11.83 7.49 2.84
N ASN A 160 -10.93 8.17 3.55
CA ASN A 160 -9.94 9.07 2.96
C ASN A 160 -8.66 8.29 2.58
N ILE A 161 -8.34 8.20 1.29
CA ILE A 161 -7.13 7.56 0.78
C ILE A 161 -6.14 8.63 0.31
N GLU A 162 -4.90 8.57 0.79
CA GLU A 162 -3.84 9.51 0.41
C GLU A 162 -2.60 8.74 -0.04
N LYS A 163 -2.01 9.14 -1.18
CA LYS A 163 -0.62 8.77 -1.52
C LYS A 163 0.32 9.79 -0.90
N SER A 164 1.32 9.30 -0.18
CA SER A 164 2.44 10.09 0.31
C SER A 164 3.74 9.39 -0.08
N ALA A 165 4.86 10.10 -0.02
CA ALA A 165 6.18 9.50 -0.20
C ALA A 165 6.83 9.28 1.18
N SER A 166 7.55 8.18 1.35
CA SER A 166 8.79 8.25 2.13
C SER A 166 9.66 9.26 1.36
N LYS A 167 10.08 10.36 2.00
CA LYS A 167 10.72 11.54 1.38
C LYS A 167 11.44 11.24 0.04
N ASP A 168 11.03 11.89 -1.06
CA ASP A 168 11.80 11.87 -2.32
C ASP A 168 13.12 12.61 -2.06
N TRP A 169 14.19 11.88 -1.75
CA TRP A 169 15.53 12.45 -1.54
C TRP A 169 16.10 13.13 -2.81
N ASN A 170 15.45 12.92 -3.97
CA ASN A 170 15.88 13.47 -5.26
C ASN A 170 15.38 14.90 -5.55
N ASN A 171 14.55 15.50 -4.69
CA ASN A 171 13.99 16.84 -4.90
C ASN A 171 14.68 17.95 -4.09
N GLU A 172 15.77 17.65 -3.37
CA GLU A 172 16.48 18.62 -2.50
C GLU A 172 18.01 18.72 -2.78
N LEU A 173 18.46 18.47 -4.03
CA LEU A 173 19.83 18.75 -4.46
C LEU A 173 19.88 19.55 -5.77
#